data_AF-A0A4R0KX70-F1
#
_entry.id   AF-A0A4R0KX70-F1
#
_cell.length_a   1.000
_cell.length_b   1.000
_cell.length_c   1.000
_cell.angle_alpha   90.00
_cell.angle_beta   90.00
_cell.angle_gamma   90.00
#
_symmetry.space_group_name_H-M   'P 1'
#
loop_
_entity.id
_entity.type
_entity.pdbx_description
1 polymer ?
#
loop_
_entity_poly.entity_id
_entity_poly.type
_entity_poly.pdbx_seq_one_letter_code
_entity_poly.pdbx_strand_id
1 'polypeptide(L)'
;MERPIDFSRDRYMLCGGCGLRFLVDLDWIDRWEQGQEKCPGCRMTCEHEDAPRVTVDPADLALDDSVTRLFWYHTSTQPDWPTKDFDPAAGLTAETRRLMGGDRRVAAWAESQRAKALHVGTYEAAIHNMLRRIDDQADRGSQFYLYRVHLEPTTAVRDGWIVDPSDFAGDVMLHDVCPPGINAARYLNYHEDPGGITLALGRDAIASVQRVAVPAPDACDIGWVHAAGIALCDATEEVPPPADSFSRLRRFQPSPQALVGGKLAEDLAARLPINLQRQFTSATGFGDGADPAQWARRTSGLIAAIENPMHMLALLDGQECRQL
;
A
#
# COMPACT_ATOMS: atom_id res chain seq x y z
N MET A 1 -6.17 12.93 15.25
CA MET A 1 -7.37 12.16 15.64
C MET A 1 -7.39 10.92 14.78
N GLU A 2 -7.54 9.75 15.39
CA GLU A 2 -7.56 8.50 14.64
C GLU A 2 -8.89 8.34 13.93
N ARG A 3 -8.82 7.85 12.69
CA ARG A 3 -9.98 7.34 11.96
C ARG A 3 -10.22 5.89 12.40
N PRO A 4 -11.46 5.39 12.40
CA PRO A 4 -11.72 3.96 12.56
C PRO A 4 -10.94 3.17 11.51
N ILE A 5 -10.24 2.13 11.94
CA ILE A 5 -9.50 1.21 11.06
C ILE A 5 -10.34 -0.04 10.88
N ASP A 6 -10.74 -0.31 9.64
CA ASP A 6 -11.50 -1.49 9.27
C ASP A 6 -11.23 -1.86 7.79
N PHE A 7 -10.36 -2.85 7.59
CA PHE A 7 -10.03 -3.36 6.26
C PHE A 7 -11.24 -4.00 5.56
N SER A 8 -12.27 -4.41 6.30
CA SER A 8 -13.45 -5.11 5.80
C SER A 8 -14.69 -4.22 5.67
N ARG A 9 -14.59 -2.91 5.98
CA ARG A 9 -15.76 -2.01 5.97
C ARG A 9 -16.55 -2.07 4.66
N ASP A 10 -17.83 -1.77 4.69
CA ASP A 10 -18.56 -1.63 3.45
C ASP A 10 -18.14 -0.36 2.68
N ARG A 11 -18.31 -0.38 1.35
CA ARG A 11 -17.98 0.69 0.43
C ARG A 11 -19.22 1.20 -0.28
N TYR A 12 -19.31 2.51 -0.49
CA TYR A 12 -20.36 3.08 -1.31
C TYR A 12 -20.01 2.95 -2.79
N MET A 13 -20.97 2.47 -3.59
CA MET A 13 -20.97 2.52 -5.04
C MET A 13 -21.96 3.58 -5.52
N LEU A 14 -21.64 4.30 -6.59
CA LEU A 14 -22.53 5.23 -7.28
C LEU A 14 -22.61 4.87 -8.76
N CYS A 15 -23.83 4.61 -9.25
CA CYS A 15 -24.09 4.38 -10.67
C CYS A 15 -24.27 5.71 -11.42
N GLY A 16 -23.43 5.97 -12.42
CA GLY A 16 -23.59 7.13 -13.31
C GLY A 16 -24.87 7.09 -14.13
N GLY A 17 -25.29 5.90 -14.58
CA GLY A 17 -26.45 5.75 -15.46
C GLY A 17 -27.82 5.99 -14.80
N CYS A 18 -27.99 5.61 -13.53
CA CYS A 18 -29.27 5.75 -12.83
C CYS A 18 -29.21 6.55 -11.51
N GLY A 19 -28.02 7.01 -11.12
CA GLY A 19 -27.81 7.78 -9.88
C GLY A 19 -27.96 6.97 -8.58
N LEU A 20 -28.21 5.64 -8.66
CA LEU A 20 -28.34 4.81 -7.47
C LEU A 20 -27.01 4.75 -6.72
N ARG A 21 -27.04 5.17 -5.45
CA ARG A 21 -25.98 4.94 -4.47
C ARG A 21 -26.36 3.77 -3.57
N PHE A 22 -25.46 2.81 -3.42
CA PHE A 22 -25.70 1.59 -2.65
C PHE A 22 -24.42 1.15 -1.95
N LEU A 23 -24.57 0.40 -0.86
CA LEU A 23 -23.49 -0.05 0.00
C LEU A 23 -23.17 -1.52 -0.33
N VAL A 24 -21.89 -1.86 -0.43
CA VAL A 24 -21.41 -3.19 -0.83
C VAL A 24 -20.16 -3.60 -0.05
N ASP A 25 -19.94 -4.90 0.09
CA ASP A 25 -18.68 -5.44 0.61
C ASP A 25 -17.60 -5.53 -0.48
N LEU A 26 -16.38 -5.88 -0.09
CA LEU A 26 -15.25 -6.04 -1.02
C LEU A 26 -15.42 -7.25 -1.94
N ASP A 27 -16.11 -8.31 -1.50
CA ASP A 27 -16.41 -9.47 -2.35
C ASP A 27 -17.34 -9.09 -3.51
N TRP A 28 -18.31 -8.20 -3.29
CA TRP A 28 -19.16 -7.68 -4.35
C TRP A 28 -18.35 -6.83 -5.33
N ILE A 29 -17.42 -6.01 -4.85
CA ILE A 29 -16.52 -5.23 -5.73
C ILE A 29 -15.67 -6.15 -6.59
N ASP A 30 -15.08 -7.20 -6.01
CA ASP A 30 -14.29 -8.19 -6.74
C ASP A 30 -15.13 -8.90 -7.84
N ARG A 31 -16.33 -9.37 -7.49
CA ARG A 31 -17.26 -9.96 -8.48
C ARG A 31 -17.70 -8.95 -9.55
N TRP A 32 -17.87 -7.68 -9.18
CA TRP A 32 -18.19 -6.60 -10.10
C TRP A 32 -17.07 -6.34 -11.11
N GLU A 33 -15.81 -6.28 -10.66
CA GLU A 33 -14.64 -6.15 -11.53
C GLU A 33 -14.47 -7.35 -12.47
N GLN A 34 -14.87 -8.54 -12.04
CA GLN A 34 -14.91 -9.76 -12.85
C GLN A 34 -16.14 -9.86 -13.79
N GLY A 35 -17.01 -8.84 -13.83
CA GLY A 35 -18.20 -8.81 -14.69
C GLY A 35 -19.34 -9.74 -14.25
N GLN A 36 -19.30 -10.23 -13.01
CA GLN A 36 -20.28 -11.15 -12.45
C GLN A 36 -21.47 -10.43 -11.80
N GLU A 37 -21.31 -9.16 -11.44
CA GLU A 37 -22.35 -8.33 -10.84
C GLU A 37 -22.94 -7.32 -11.84
N LYS A 38 -24.10 -6.77 -11.50
CA LYS A 38 -24.80 -5.72 -12.28
C LYS A 38 -25.32 -4.65 -11.35
N CYS A 39 -25.43 -3.42 -11.84
CA CYS A 39 -26.10 -2.34 -11.11
C CYS A 39 -27.48 -2.82 -10.61
N PRO A 40 -27.78 -2.72 -9.30
CA PRO A 40 -29.08 -3.16 -8.78
C PRO A 40 -30.27 -2.37 -9.36
N GLY A 41 -30.05 -1.10 -9.75
CA GLY A 41 -31.08 -0.24 -10.31
C GLY A 41 -31.30 -0.45 -11.81
N CYS A 42 -30.27 -0.22 -12.63
CA CYS A 42 -30.39 -0.22 -14.10
C CYS A 42 -29.78 -1.44 -14.81
N ARG A 43 -29.24 -2.42 -14.05
CA ARG A 43 -28.64 -3.66 -14.57
C ARG A 43 -27.40 -3.47 -15.47
N MET A 44 -26.83 -2.27 -15.50
CA MET A 44 -25.59 -1.96 -16.20
C MET A 44 -24.40 -2.79 -15.67
N THR A 45 -23.52 -3.21 -16.58
CA THR A 45 -22.30 -3.98 -16.31
C THR A 45 -21.09 -3.06 -16.13
N CYS A 46 -19.97 -3.58 -15.61
CA CYS A 46 -18.77 -2.82 -15.27
C CYS A 46 -18.01 -2.23 -16.47
N GLU A 47 -18.27 -2.74 -17.67
CA GLU A 47 -17.65 -2.32 -18.94
C GLU A 47 -18.17 -0.96 -19.43
N HIS A 48 -19.33 -0.51 -18.92
CA HIS A 48 -19.94 0.73 -19.37
C HIS A 48 -19.25 1.97 -18.76
N GLU A 49 -19.21 3.08 -19.48
CA GLU A 49 -18.61 4.33 -19.00
C GLU A 49 -19.32 4.84 -17.72
N ASP A 50 -20.66 4.89 -17.77
CA ASP A 50 -21.52 5.26 -16.64
C ASP A 50 -21.76 4.15 -15.59
N ALA A 51 -20.97 3.08 -15.62
CA ALA A 51 -21.13 1.96 -14.70
C ALA A 51 -20.95 2.39 -13.23
N PRO A 52 -21.57 1.68 -12.27
CA PRO A 52 -21.24 1.81 -10.86
C PRO A 52 -19.73 1.90 -10.59
N ARG A 53 -19.31 2.98 -9.94
CA ARG A 53 -17.95 3.15 -9.42
C ARG A 53 -18.00 3.31 -7.92
N VAL A 54 -16.93 2.89 -7.25
CA VAL A 54 -16.74 3.21 -5.84
C VAL A 54 -16.76 4.74 -5.69
N THR A 55 -17.38 5.23 -4.63
CA THR A 55 -17.48 6.65 -4.29
C THR A 55 -17.19 6.86 -2.80
N VAL A 56 -17.02 8.12 -2.41
CA VAL A 56 -16.71 8.52 -1.05
C VAL A 56 -17.86 8.18 -0.10
N ASP A 57 -17.53 7.80 1.13
CA ASP A 57 -18.51 7.80 2.22
C ASP A 57 -18.89 9.26 2.53
N PRO A 58 -20.18 9.65 2.42
CA PRO A 58 -20.61 11.01 2.78
C PRO A 58 -20.33 11.40 4.23
N ALA A 59 -20.12 10.42 5.11
CA ALA A 59 -19.77 10.62 6.52
C ALA A 59 -18.26 10.58 6.80
N ASP A 60 -17.40 10.45 5.78
CA ASP A 60 -15.95 10.46 5.97
C ASP A 60 -15.51 11.82 6.55
N LEU A 61 -14.90 11.78 7.75
CA LEU A 61 -14.37 12.96 8.45
C LEU A 61 -13.36 13.74 7.61
N ALA A 62 -12.68 13.09 6.68
CA ALA A 62 -11.75 13.77 5.79
C ALA A 62 -12.43 14.75 4.82
N LEU A 63 -13.77 14.70 4.65
CA LEU A 63 -14.52 15.62 3.79
C LEU A 63 -14.79 16.98 4.45
N ASP A 64 -14.65 17.08 5.77
CA ASP A 64 -14.89 18.32 6.51
C ASP A 64 -13.57 19.07 6.84
N ASP A 65 -13.69 20.14 7.65
CA ASP A 65 -12.58 21.00 8.07
C ASP A 65 -11.65 20.32 9.11
N SER A 66 -11.97 19.13 9.59
CA SER A 66 -11.15 18.35 10.52
C SER A 66 -9.94 17.69 9.84
N VAL A 67 -9.85 17.73 8.51
CA VAL A 67 -8.79 17.11 7.68
C VAL A 67 -7.37 17.31 8.22
N THR A 68 -7.03 18.50 8.75
CA THR A 68 -5.69 18.82 9.30
C THR A 68 -5.47 18.27 10.70
N ARG A 69 -6.55 17.88 11.39
CA ARG A 69 -6.55 17.30 12.75
C ARG A 69 -6.55 15.77 12.71
N LEU A 70 -6.79 15.16 11.56
CA LEU A 70 -6.72 13.71 11.38
C LEU A 70 -5.27 13.24 11.37
N PHE A 71 -5.04 12.02 11.83
CA PHE A 71 -3.78 11.33 11.56
C PHE A 71 -3.86 10.72 10.17
N TRP A 72 -2.78 10.89 9.41
CA TRP A 72 -2.62 10.31 8.09
C TRP A 72 -1.50 9.29 8.10
N TYR A 73 -1.51 8.36 7.14
CA TYR A 73 -0.58 7.25 7.13
C TYR A 73 0.15 7.12 5.79
N HIS A 74 1.40 6.69 5.87
CA HIS A 74 2.23 6.39 4.71
C HIS A 74 3.17 5.24 5.03
N THR A 75 3.47 4.41 4.03
CA THR A 75 4.49 3.37 4.12
C THR A 75 5.64 3.65 3.16
N SER A 76 6.86 3.58 3.68
CA SER A 76 8.07 3.82 2.90
C SER A 76 9.21 2.90 3.32
N THR A 77 10.12 2.63 2.40
CA THR A 77 11.40 1.96 2.67
C THR A 77 12.49 2.94 3.11
N GLN A 78 12.22 4.25 3.01
CA GLN A 78 13.13 5.30 3.47
C GLN A 78 12.93 5.52 4.97
N PRO A 79 13.95 5.30 5.83
CA PRO A 79 13.81 5.38 7.28
C PRO A 79 13.59 6.81 7.80
N ASP A 80 13.92 7.82 7.01
CA ASP A 80 13.83 9.23 7.35
C ASP A 80 12.71 9.96 6.60
N TRP A 81 11.75 9.25 6.02
CA TRP A 81 10.63 9.86 5.29
C TRP A 81 9.71 10.72 6.19
N PRO A 82 9.22 11.88 5.71
CA PRO A 82 9.70 12.58 4.54
C PRO A 82 11.07 13.20 4.86
N THR A 83 12.02 13.07 3.93
CA THR A 83 13.32 13.71 4.08
C THR A 83 13.17 15.22 3.89
N LYS A 84 13.70 16.00 4.84
CA LYS A 84 13.68 17.47 4.81
C LYS A 84 14.48 18.03 3.63
N ASP A 85 15.74 17.61 3.51
CA ASP A 85 16.62 17.97 2.40
C ASP A 85 16.60 16.88 1.32
N PHE A 86 15.43 16.67 0.70
CA PHE A 86 15.29 15.64 -0.33
C PHE A 86 16.14 15.99 -1.56
N ASP A 87 17.27 15.30 -1.73
CA ASP A 87 18.11 15.34 -2.93
C ASP A 87 17.95 14.06 -3.75
N PRO A 88 17.11 14.07 -4.81
CA PRO A 88 16.93 12.93 -5.69
C PRO A 88 18.22 12.51 -6.40
N ALA A 89 19.16 13.45 -6.58
CA ALA A 89 20.37 13.21 -7.35
C ALA A 89 21.54 12.65 -6.52
N ALA A 90 21.41 12.59 -5.19
CA ALA A 90 22.49 12.20 -4.29
C ALA A 90 23.04 10.78 -4.58
N GLY A 91 22.16 9.85 -4.95
CA GLY A 91 22.53 8.46 -5.26
C GLY A 91 22.98 8.22 -6.70
N LEU A 92 22.95 9.23 -7.58
CA LEU A 92 23.25 9.03 -9.01
C LEU A 92 24.76 9.00 -9.27
N THR A 93 25.23 7.88 -9.85
CA THR A 93 26.62 7.74 -10.28
C THR A 93 26.96 8.66 -11.46
N ALA A 94 28.25 8.93 -11.68
CA ALA A 94 28.70 9.71 -12.84
C ALA A 94 28.33 9.07 -14.19
N GLU A 95 28.19 7.74 -14.24
CA GLU A 95 27.70 7.04 -15.43
C GLU A 95 26.20 7.29 -15.64
N THR A 96 25.38 7.10 -14.60
CA THR A 96 23.94 7.36 -14.64
C THR A 96 23.65 8.81 -15.04
N ARG A 97 24.37 9.77 -14.47
CA ARG A 97 24.25 11.20 -14.82
C ARG A 97 24.54 11.46 -16.30
N ARG A 98 25.53 10.76 -16.88
CA ARG A 98 25.82 10.84 -18.33
C ARG A 98 24.71 10.24 -19.18
N LEU A 99 24.19 9.07 -18.80
CA LEU A 99 23.06 8.42 -19.50
C LEU A 99 21.79 9.26 -19.47
N MET A 100 21.54 10.00 -18.39
CA MET A 100 20.44 10.96 -18.28
C MET A 100 20.63 12.24 -19.13
N GLY A 101 21.79 12.38 -19.78
CA GLY A 101 22.13 13.53 -20.64
C GLY A 101 22.80 14.69 -19.91
N GLY A 102 23.52 14.39 -18.82
CA GLY A 102 24.40 15.30 -18.09
C GLY A 102 23.71 16.11 -16.99
N ASP A 103 24.52 16.89 -16.25
CA ASP A 103 24.10 17.53 -15.00
C ASP A 103 22.90 18.47 -15.15
N ARG A 104 22.74 19.14 -16.30
CA ARG A 104 21.58 20.01 -16.53
C ARG A 104 20.26 19.23 -16.56
N ARG A 105 20.24 18.05 -17.19
CA ARG A 105 19.04 17.19 -17.22
C ARG A 105 18.80 16.53 -15.87
N VAL A 106 19.87 16.16 -15.17
CA VAL A 106 19.78 15.64 -13.80
C VAL A 106 19.19 16.70 -12.87
N ALA A 107 19.62 17.96 -12.96
CA ALA A 107 19.06 19.05 -12.17
C ALA A 107 17.57 19.26 -12.47
N ALA A 108 17.17 19.32 -13.74
CA ALA A 108 15.76 19.46 -14.12
C ALA A 108 14.90 18.26 -13.64
N TRP A 109 15.43 17.05 -13.74
CA TRP A 109 14.78 15.86 -13.20
C TRP A 109 14.66 15.92 -11.67
N ALA A 110 15.70 16.35 -10.96
CA ALA A 110 15.68 16.48 -9.52
C ALA A 110 14.65 17.52 -9.06
N GLU A 111 14.56 18.67 -9.74
CA GLU A 111 13.49 19.66 -9.50
C GLU A 111 12.10 19.05 -9.71
N SER A 112 11.90 18.28 -10.79
CA SER A 112 10.65 17.58 -11.03
C SER A 112 10.31 16.56 -9.93
N GLN A 113 11.29 15.80 -9.41
CA GLN A 113 11.06 14.89 -8.29
C GLN A 113 10.72 15.62 -6.99
N ARG A 114 11.29 16.81 -6.75
CA ARG A 114 10.93 17.64 -5.58
C ARG A 114 9.54 18.25 -5.70
N ALA A 115 9.08 18.52 -6.91
CA ALA A 115 7.77 19.10 -7.20
C ALA A 115 6.60 18.09 -7.12
N LYS A 116 6.88 16.79 -6.99
CA LYS A 116 5.86 15.76 -6.80
C LYS A 116 5.16 15.93 -5.45
N ALA A 117 3.86 15.68 -5.45
CA ALA A 117 3.10 15.58 -4.23
C ALA A 117 3.52 14.33 -3.44
N LEU A 118 3.45 14.43 -2.11
CA LEU A 118 3.46 13.27 -1.23
C LEU A 118 2.03 12.76 -1.06
N HIS A 119 1.91 11.44 -0.94
CA HIS A 119 0.63 10.76 -0.78
C HIS A 119 0.51 10.18 0.63
N VAL A 120 -0.52 10.60 1.36
CA VAL A 120 -0.84 10.09 2.70
C VAL A 120 -2.32 9.75 2.78
N GLY A 121 -2.64 8.59 3.35
CA GLY A 121 -4.00 8.04 3.34
C GLY A 121 -4.46 7.53 4.69
N THR A 122 -5.45 6.64 4.65
CA THR A 122 -5.86 5.82 5.79
C THR A 122 -4.75 4.84 6.16
N TYR A 123 -4.83 4.26 7.36
CA TYR A 123 -3.93 3.20 7.78
C TYR A 123 -4.00 2.02 6.78
N GLU A 124 -5.22 1.68 6.37
CA GLU A 124 -5.53 0.63 5.42
C GLU A 124 -4.87 0.89 4.07
N ALA A 125 -5.00 2.11 3.53
CA ALA A 125 -4.35 2.51 2.28
C ALA A 125 -2.83 2.39 2.38
N ALA A 126 -2.24 2.80 3.51
CA ALA A 126 -0.80 2.73 3.72
C ALA A 126 -0.28 1.28 3.77
N ILE A 127 -0.98 0.37 4.47
CA ILE A 127 -0.61 -1.04 4.54
C ILE A 127 -0.83 -1.75 3.20
N HIS A 128 -1.93 -1.48 2.51
CA HIS A 128 -2.18 -2.03 1.17
C HIS A 128 -1.10 -1.55 0.19
N ASN A 129 -0.77 -0.25 0.15
CA ASN A 129 0.31 0.27 -0.67
C ASN A 129 1.64 -0.46 -0.43
N MET A 130 1.97 -0.76 0.83
CA MET A 130 3.16 -1.53 1.16
C MET A 130 3.12 -2.92 0.53
N LEU A 131 2.03 -3.67 0.69
CA LEU A 131 1.90 -5.02 0.10
C LEU A 131 2.03 -4.99 -1.42
N ARG A 132 1.37 -4.04 -2.08
CA ARG A 132 1.48 -3.81 -3.53
C ARG A 132 2.93 -3.51 -3.96
N ARG A 133 3.66 -2.68 -3.21
CA ARG A 133 5.06 -2.35 -3.52
C ARG A 133 6.00 -3.54 -3.33
N ILE A 134 5.75 -4.38 -2.33
CA ILE A 134 6.50 -5.63 -2.13
C ILE A 134 6.30 -6.57 -3.33
N ASP A 135 5.07 -6.65 -3.86
CA ASP A 135 4.71 -7.45 -5.04
C ASP A 135 5.33 -6.89 -6.33
N ASP A 136 5.06 -5.62 -6.65
CA ASP A 136 5.26 -5.06 -7.99
C ASP A 136 6.59 -4.29 -8.17
N GLN A 137 7.24 -3.83 -7.09
CA GLN A 137 8.34 -2.85 -7.16
C GLN A 137 9.68 -3.37 -6.65
N ALA A 138 9.87 -4.69 -6.58
CA ALA A 138 11.10 -5.35 -6.15
C ALA A 138 11.58 -4.99 -4.73
N ASP A 139 10.69 -4.44 -3.88
CA ASP A 139 10.98 -4.08 -2.48
C ASP A 139 10.89 -5.29 -1.51
N ARG A 140 10.90 -6.53 -2.04
CA ARG A 140 10.64 -7.77 -1.27
C ARG A 140 11.60 -8.03 -0.11
N GLY A 141 12.83 -7.52 -0.21
CA GLY A 141 13.84 -7.60 0.86
C GLY A 141 14.00 -6.33 1.69
N SER A 142 13.28 -5.26 1.36
CA SER A 142 13.44 -3.95 2.01
C SER A 142 12.72 -3.91 3.36
N GLN A 143 13.31 -3.21 4.33
CA GLN A 143 12.61 -2.85 5.56
C GLN A 143 11.61 -1.74 5.24
N PHE A 144 10.33 -1.96 5.50
CA PHE A 144 9.31 -0.92 5.44
C PHE A 144 9.14 -0.25 6.78
N TYR A 145 8.68 0.99 6.74
CA TYR A 145 8.31 1.78 7.89
C TYR A 145 6.90 2.32 7.68
N LEU A 146 6.08 2.25 8.71
CA LEU A 146 4.79 2.93 8.78
C LEU A 146 5.00 4.28 9.47
N TYR A 147 4.54 5.32 8.80
CA TYR A 147 4.54 6.68 9.28
C TYR A 147 3.14 7.10 9.68
N ARG A 148 2.99 7.62 10.90
CA ARG A 148 1.82 8.42 11.30
C ARG A 148 2.19 9.87 11.11
N VAL A 149 1.38 10.57 10.32
CA VAL A 149 1.67 11.90 9.78
C VAL A 149 0.68 12.90 10.38
N HIS A 150 1.23 14.00 10.89
CA HIS A 150 0.49 15.16 11.34
C HIS A 150 0.67 16.30 10.35
N LEU A 151 -0.44 16.91 9.95
CA LEU A 151 -0.40 18.08 9.09
C LEU A 151 -0.20 19.34 9.91
N GLU A 152 0.36 20.36 9.28
CA GLU A 152 0.36 21.71 9.81
C GLU A 152 -1.09 22.21 9.97
N PRO A 153 -1.48 22.78 11.12
CA PRO A 153 -2.84 23.30 11.32
C PRO A 153 -3.24 24.37 10.31
N THR A 154 -2.25 25.07 9.73
CA THR A 154 -2.41 26.11 8.72
C THR A 154 -2.44 25.58 7.29
N THR A 155 -2.36 24.26 7.09
CA THR A 155 -2.41 23.64 5.76
C THR A 155 -3.71 24.01 5.06
N ALA A 156 -3.60 24.76 3.96
CA ALA A 156 -4.72 25.05 3.09
C ALA A 156 -5.03 23.84 2.21
N VAL A 157 -6.25 23.30 2.37
CA VAL A 157 -6.72 22.14 1.61
C VAL A 157 -7.71 22.60 0.54
N ARG A 158 -7.56 22.08 -0.68
CA ARG A 158 -8.48 22.32 -1.79
C ARG A 158 -9.91 21.95 -1.40
N ASP A 159 -10.87 22.79 -1.81
CA ASP A 159 -12.30 22.50 -1.66
C ASP A 159 -12.73 21.27 -2.47
N GLY A 160 -13.57 20.44 -1.85
CA GLY A 160 -14.03 19.19 -2.43
C GLY A 160 -12.94 18.13 -2.51
N TRP A 161 -13.21 17.12 -3.33
CA TRP A 161 -12.29 16.03 -3.63
C TRP A 161 -12.24 15.79 -5.13
N ILE A 162 -11.17 15.17 -5.60
CA ILE A 162 -10.99 14.76 -6.99
C ILE A 162 -10.91 13.25 -7.11
N VAL A 163 -11.25 12.72 -8.28
CA VAL A 163 -10.95 11.33 -8.64
C VAL A 163 -9.43 11.19 -8.70
N ASP A 164 -8.90 10.02 -8.29
CA ASP A 164 -7.47 9.72 -8.20
C ASP A 164 -6.66 10.39 -9.34
N PRO A 165 -5.81 11.39 -9.01
CA PRO A 165 -5.10 12.19 -9.99
C PRO A 165 -3.80 11.54 -10.49
N SER A 166 -3.46 10.35 -9.97
CA SER A 166 -2.18 9.71 -10.23
C SER A 166 -2.03 9.30 -11.69
N ASP A 167 -0.84 9.51 -12.26
CA ASP A 167 -0.53 9.03 -13.60
C ASP A 167 -0.30 7.50 -13.62
N PHE A 168 0.04 6.95 -14.79
CA PHE A 168 0.29 5.51 -14.93
C PHE A 168 1.46 4.98 -14.08
N ALA A 169 2.34 5.86 -13.60
CA ALA A 169 3.44 5.54 -12.70
C ALA A 169 3.08 5.77 -11.23
N GLY A 170 1.87 6.26 -10.94
CA GLY A 170 1.42 6.62 -9.60
C GLY A 170 1.94 7.98 -9.13
N ASP A 171 2.50 8.79 -10.01
CA ASP A 171 3.05 10.11 -9.68
C ASP A 171 1.99 11.21 -9.86
N VAL A 172 2.05 12.22 -8.99
CA VAL A 172 1.23 13.44 -9.09
C VAL A 172 2.13 14.65 -8.91
N MET A 173 2.10 15.59 -9.86
CA MET A 173 2.75 16.88 -9.64
C MET A 173 1.86 17.72 -8.74
N LEU A 174 2.45 18.33 -7.70
CA LEU A 174 1.66 19.08 -6.72
C LEU A 174 0.85 20.21 -7.38
N HIS A 175 1.41 20.89 -8.37
CA HIS A 175 0.76 22.00 -9.07
C HIS A 175 -0.43 21.57 -9.95
N ASP A 176 -0.53 20.29 -10.32
CA ASP A 176 -1.66 19.79 -11.11
C ASP A 176 -2.92 19.63 -10.27
N VAL A 177 -2.75 19.41 -8.95
CA VAL A 177 -3.85 19.14 -8.02
C VAL A 177 -4.10 20.27 -7.03
N CYS A 178 -3.07 21.07 -6.73
CA CYS A 178 -3.09 22.19 -5.79
C CYS A 178 -2.86 23.53 -6.52
N PRO A 179 -3.89 24.39 -6.62
CA PRO A 179 -3.72 25.76 -7.09
C PRO A 179 -2.77 26.59 -6.21
N PRO A 180 -2.26 27.74 -6.67
CA PRO A 180 -1.41 28.62 -5.86
C PRO A 180 -2.05 28.97 -4.51
N GLY A 181 -1.31 28.77 -3.41
CA GLY A 181 -1.78 29.00 -2.04
C GLY A 181 -2.51 27.81 -1.40
N ILE A 182 -2.71 26.71 -2.15
CA ILE A 182 -3.22 25.44 -1.64
C ILE A 182 -2.06 24.45 -1.54
N ASN A 183 -2.00 23.70 -0.44
CA ASN A 183 -0.86 22.82 -0.13
C ASN A 183 -1.27 21.35 -0.03
N ALA A 184 -2.57 21.04 -0.05
CA ALA A 184 -3.09 19.68 -0.06
C ALA A 184 -4.38 19.57 -0.88
N ALA A 185 -4.60 18.42 -1.51
CA ALA A 185 -5.81 18.07 -2.23
C ALA A 185 -6.32 16.70 -1.78
N ARG A 186 -7.62 16.62 -1.47
CA ARG A 186 -8.32 15.36 -1.19
C ARG A 186 -8.58 14.63 -2.49
N TYR A 187 -8.31 13.33 -2.51
CA TYR A 187 -8.71 12.49 -3.61
C TYR A 187 -9.30 11.16 -3.14
N LEU A 188 -10.22 10.63 -3.95
CA LEU A 188 -10.83 9.33 -3.75
C LEU A 188 -9.83 8.24 -4.17
N ASN A 189 -9.46 7.38 -3.24
CA ASN A 189 -8.58 6.25 -3.49
C ASN A 189 -9.39 5.11 -4.13
N TYR A 190 -8.91 4.59 -5.26
CA TYR A 190 -9.48 3.43 -5.96
C TYR A 190 -8.65 2.16 -5.80
N HIS A 191 -7.36 2.28 -5.48
CA HIS A 191 -6.40 1.20 -5.61
C HIS A 191 -6.07 0.53 -4.27
N GLU A 192 -5.71 1.31 -3.26
CA GLU A 192 -5.27 0.79 -1.96
C GLU A 192 -6.38 0.77 -0.90
N ASP A 193 -7.29 1.74 -0.93
CA ASP A 193 -8.45 1.74 -0.04
C ASP A 193 -9.68 2.27 -0.78
N PRO A 194 -10.34 1.42 -1.61
CA PRO A 194 -11.46 1.85 -2.42
C PRO A 194 -12.50 2.62 -1.60
N GLY A 195 -12.85 3.83 -2.03
CA GLY A 195 -13.86 4.65 -1.31
C GLY A 195 -13.30 5.49 -0.16
N GLY A 196 -12.03 5.28 0.22
CA GLY A 196 -11.35 6.07 1.24
C GLY A 196 -10.80 7.39 0.67
N ILE A 197 -10.84 8.45 1.47
CA ILE A 197 -10.16 9.71 1.14
C ILE A 197 -8.68 9.64 1.52
N THR A 198 -7.83 10.02 0.56
CA THR A 198 -6.38 10.19 0.67
C THR A 198 -6.01 11.64 0.34
N LEU A 199 -4.82 12.09 0.71
CA LEU A 199 -4.30 13.42 0.40
C LEU A 199 -3.07 13.34 -0.51
N ALA A 200 -3.07 14.20 -1.53
CA ALA A 200 -1.87 14.62 -2.24
C ALA A 200 -1.43 15.97 -1.67
N LEU A 201 -0.21 16.08 -1.12
CA LEU A 201 0.22 17.27 -0.39
C LEU A 201 1.69 17.64 -0.64
N GLY A 202 2.02 18.91 -0.40
CA GLY A 202 3.41 19.37 -0.39
C GLY A 202 4.14 18.94 0.88
N ARG A 203 5.47 18.81 0.81
CA ARG A 203 6.30 18.43 1.98
C ARG A 203 6.08 19.36 3.16
N ASP A 204 5.94 20.66 2.89
CA ASP A 204 5.74 21.71 3.91
C ASP A 204 4.36 21.67 4.58
N ALA A 205 3.43 20.83 4.09
CA ALA A 205 2.14 20.61 4.76
C ALA A 205 2.25 19.63 5.94
N ILE A 206 3.37 18.92 6.08
CA ILE A 206 3.59 17.97 7.17
C ILE A 206 4.31 18.68 8.32
N ALA A 207 3.66 18.75 9.47
CA ALA A 207 4.28 19.29 10.68
C ALA A 207 5.26 18.30 11.30
N SER A 208 4.83 17.03 11.39
CA SER A 208 5.60 16.02 12.07
C SER A 208 5.18 14.60 11.73
N VAL A 209 6.06 13.65 12.03
CA VAL A 209 5.83 12.23 11.83
C VAL A 209 6.28 11.38 13.02
N GLN A 210 5.57 10.29 13.26
CA GLN A 210 6.02 9.16 14.08
C GLN A 210 6.26 7.95 13.18
N ARG A 211 7.16 7.05 13.58
CA ARG A 211 7.64 5.97 12.72
C ARG A 211 7.81 4.67 13.47
N VAL A 212 7.25 3.59 12.94
CA VAL A 212 7.52 2.21 13.39
C VAL A 212 7.97 1.35 12.21
N ALA A 213 8.77 0.32 12.49
CA ALA A 213 9.15 -0.67 11.48
C ALA A 213 7.96 -1.61 11.18
N VAL A 214 7.84 -2.06 9.93
CA VAL A 214 6.85 -3.05 9.49
C VAL A 214 7.55 -4.19 8.76
N PRO A 215 7.43 -5.45 9.24
CA PRO A 215 6.74 -5.85 10.47
C PRO A 215 7.44 -5.32 11.73
N ALA A 216 6.67 -5.08 12.80
CA ALA A 216 7.24 -4.74 14.10
C ALA A 216 7.95 -5.96 14.72
N PRO A 217 9.10 -5.80 15.41
CA PRO A 217 9.90 -6.92 15.91
C PRO A 217 9.17 -7.89 16.86
N ASP A 218 8.19 -7.39 17.60
CA ASP A 218 7.43 -8.10 18.64
C ASP A 218 5.99 -8.45 18.23
N ALA A 219 5.57 -8.10 17.01
CA ALA A 219 4.20 -8.31 16.55
C ALA A 219 3.88 -9.72 16.05
N CYS A 220 4.86 -10.64 15.98
CA CYS A 220 4.64 -11.97 15.44
C CYS A 220 3.98 -12.94 16.42
N ASP A 221 3.10 -13.80 15.92
CA ASP A 221 2.58 -14.97 16.65
C ASP A 221 3.69 -16.03 16.76
N ILE A 222 4.32 -16.10 17.94
CA ILE A 222 5.43 -17.02 18.21
C ILE A 222 5.02 -18.49 18.02
N GLY A 223 3.77 -18.83 18.34
CA GLY A 223 3.24 -20.19 18.20
C GLY A 223 3.13 -20.59 16.73
N TRP A 224 2.53 -19.73 15.92
CA TRP A 224 2.45 -19.92 14.47
C TRP A 224 3.85 -19.94 13.83
N VAL A 225 4.74 -19.01 14.21
CA VAL A 225 6.12 -18.93 13.70
C VAL A 225 6.88 -20.24 13.94
N HIS A 226 6.77 -20.81 15.14
CA HIS A 226 7.43 -22.07 15.46
C HIS A 226 6.86 -23.23 14.65
N ALA A 227 5.53 -23.34 14.53
CA ALA A 227 4.87 -24.39 13.76
C ALA A 227 5.21 -24.31 12.25
N ALA A 228 5.18 -23.10 11.67
CA ALA A 228 5.55 -22.86 10.28
C ALA A 228 7.03 -23.20 10.01
N GLY A 229 7.92 -22.84 10.94
CA GLY A 229 9.34 -23.18 10.86
C GLY A 229 9.59 -24.69 10.82
N ILE A 230 8.92 -25.46 11.69
CA ILE A 230 8.98 -26.94 11.68
C ILE A 230 8.50 -27.48 10.34
N ALA A 231 7.31 -27.05 9.88
CA ALA A 231 6.72 -27.54 8.63
C ALA A 231 7.63 -27.31 7.41
N LEU A 232 8.31 -26.16 7.36
CA LEU A 232 9.26 -25.84 6.28
C LEU A 232 10.58 -26.62 6.39
N CYS A 233 11.09 -26.88 7.59
CA CYS A 233 12.27 -27.70 7.80
C CYS A 233 12.01 -29.17 7.42
N ASP A 234 10.85 -29.70 7.80
CA ASP A 234 10.44 -31.08 7.51
C ASP A 234 10.15 -31.32 6.01
N ALA A 235 9.84 -30.25 5.26
CA ALA A 235 9.61 -30.29 3.82
C ALA A 235 10.90 -30.45 2.98
N THR A 236 11.96 -31.05 3.52
CA THR A 236 13.22 -31.33 2.80
C THR A 236 13.22 -32.74 2.22
N GLU A 237 12.54 -32.95 1.08
CA GLU A 237 12.75 -34.16 0.26
C GLU A 237 13.55 -33.83 -1.02
N GLU A 238 14.47 -34.74 -1.39
CA GLU A 238 15.36 -34.62 -2.56
C GLU A 238 14.56 -34.40 -3.85
N VAL A 239 14.85 -33.31 -4.58
CA VAL A 239 14.39 -33.15 -5.96
C VAL A 239 15.10 -34.21 -6.81
N PRO A 240 14.41 -35.20 -7.40
CA PRO A 240 15.06 -36.20 -8.22
C PRO A 240 15.76 -35.54 -9.41
N PRO A 241 16.96 -36.00 -9.80
CA PRO A 241 17.70 -35.38 -10.89
C PRO A 241 16.87 -35.40 -12.18
N PRO A 242 16.89 -34.33 -12.99
CA PRO A 242 16.09 -34.24 -14.20
C PRO A 242 16.46 -35.39 -15.15
N ALA A 243 15.45 -36.16 -15.57
CA ALA A 243 15.62 -37.36 -16.37
C ALA A 243 16.14 -37.09 -17.80
N ASP A 244 16.03 -35.87 -18.32
CA ASP A 244 16.55 -35.51 -19.64
C ASP A 244 17.00 -34.03 -19.76
N SER A 245 17.74 -33.72 -20.83
CA SER A 245 18.22 -32.37 -21.16
C SER A 245 17.11 -31.40 -21.60
N PHE A 246 15.95 -31.91 -22.01
CA PHE A 246 14.76 -31.11 -22.37
C PHE A 246 13.96 -30.65 -21.13
N SER A 247 14.15 -31.31 -19.99
CA SER A 247 13.57 -31.01 -18.68
C SER A 247 14.18 -29.74 -18.10
N ARG A 248 15.43 -29.40 -18.46
CA ARG A 248 16.07 -28.13 -18.08
C ARG A 248 15.42 -26.90 -18.73
N LEU A 249 14.71 -27.09 -19.84
CA LEU A 249 13.92 -26.05 -20.52
C LEU A 249 12.46 -25.99 -20.00
N ARG A 250 12.04 -26.94 -19.16
CA ARG A 250 10.72 -26.96 -18.52
C ARG A 250 10.80 -26.35 -17.13
N ARG A 251 10.11 -25.21 -16.97
CA ARG A 251 9.53 -24.61 -15.74
C ARG A 251 10.32 -24.81 -14.44
N PHE A 252 10.70 -23.70 -13.81
CA PHE A 252 10.97 -23.65 -12.36
C PHE A 252 9.93 -24.51 -11.63
N GLN A 253 10.32 -25.71 -11.18
CA GLN A 253 9.51 -26.51 -10.29
C GLN A 253 9.78 -25.96 -8.89
N PRO A 254 8.76 -25.44 -8.19
CA PRO A 254 8.94 -24.96 -6.83
C PRO A 254 9.42 -26.12 -5.95
N SER A 255 10.39 -25.84 -5.07
CA SER A 255 10.84 -26.82 -4.08
C SER A 255 9.68 -27.26 -3.18
N PRO A 256 9.75 -28.44 -2.52
CA PRO A 256 8.72 -28.82 -1.57
C PRO A 256 8.54 -27.80 -0.43
N GLN A 257 9.63 -27.12 -0.02
CA GLN A 257 9.57 -26.00 0.92
C GLN A 257 8.81 -24.80 0.35
N ALA A 258 9.03 -24.43 -0.91
CA ALA A 258 8.29 -23.36 -1.56
C ALA A 258 6.79 -23.68 -1.69
N LEU A 259 6.42 -24.96 -1.90
CA LEU A 259 5.02 -25.40 -1.89
C LEU A 259 4.39 -25.27 -0.50
N VAL A 260 5.07 -25.75 0.54
CA VAL A 260 4.59 -25.62 1.93
C VAL A 260 4.48 -24.16 2.35
N GLY A 261 5.50 -23.35 2.05
CA GLY A 261 5.49 -21.92 2.34
C GLY A 261 4.38 -21.17 1.59
N GLY A 262 4.14 -21.53 0.32
CA GLY A 262 3.01 -21.02 -0.46
C GLY A 262 1.67 -21.35 0.19
N LYS A 263 1.48 -22.61 0.62
CA LYS A 263 0.24 -23.03 1.29
C LYS A 263 0.00 -22.31 2.62
N LEU A 264 1.05 -22.16 3.43
CA LEU A 264 1.00 -21.40 4.68
C LEU A 264 0.64 -19.92 4.43
N ALA A 265 1.20 -19.30 3.40
CA ALA A 265 0.87 -17.93 3.01
C ALA A 265 -0.57 -17.79 2.50
N GLU A 266 -1.06 -18.74 1.71
CA GLU A 266 -2.46 -18.79 1.26
C GLU A 266 -3.45 -18.95 2.43
N ASP A 267 -3.15 -19.84 3.38
CA ASP A 267 -4.01 -20.06 4.54
C ASP A 267 -4.10 -18.81 5.44
N LEU A 268 -3.00 -18.05 5.55
CA LEU A 268 -3.00 -16.75 6.21
C LEU A 268 -3.79 -15.71 5.41
N ALA A 269 -3.55 -15.63 4.09
CA ALA A 269 -4.20 -14.69 3.19
C ALA A 269 -5.72 -14.87 3.18
N ALA A 270 -6.22 -16.11 3.27
CA ALA A 270 -7.65 -16.42 3.30
C ALA A 270 -8.42 -15.79 4.48
N ARG A 271 -7.70 -15.30 5.50
CA ARG A 271 -8.28 -14.56 6.65
C ARG A 271 -8.44 -13.07 6.36
N LEU A 272 -7.83 -12.57 5.29
CA LEU A 272 -7.83 -11.17 4.88
C LEU A 272 -8.98 -10.90 3.90
N PRO A 273 -9.43 -9.63 3.82
CA PRO A 273 -10.34 -9.19 2.75
C PRO A 273 -9.81 -9.51 1.36
N ILE A 274 -10.72 -9.82 0.43
CA ILE A 274 -10.38 -10.38 -0.89
C ILE A 274 -9.38 -9.54 -1.69
N ASN A 275 -9.47 -8.21 -1.58
CA ASN A 275 -8.58 -7.27 -2.26
C ASN A 275 -7.11 -7.31 -1.76
N LEU A 276 -6.86 -7.85 -0.56
CA LEU A 276 -5.51 -7.98 0.00
C LEU A 276 -4.90 -9.36 -0.22
N GLN A 277 -5.70 -10.40 -0.47
CA GLN A 277 -5.24 -11.79 -0.45
C GLN A 277 -4.11 -12.02 -1.45
N ARG A 278 -4.30 -11.62 -2.72
CA ARG A 278 -3.31 -11.78 -3.78
C ARG A 278 -1.98 -11.11 -3.42
N GLN A 279 -2.02 -9.84 -3.04
CA GLN A 279 -0.83 -9.07 -2.73
C GLN A 279 -0.13 -9.58 -1.48
N PHE A 280 -0.89 -9.99 -0.46
CA PHE A 280 -0.33 -10.60 0.74
C PHE A 280 0.40 -11.91 0.42
N THR A 281 -0.23 -12.81 -0.36
CA THR A 281 0.40 -14.07 -0.79
C THR A 281 1.66 -13.81 -1.59
N SER A 282 1.65 -12.84 -2.51
CA SER A 282 2.86 -12.48 -3.27
C SER A 282 3.95 -11.90 -2.37
N ALA A 283 3.57 -10.96 -1.49
CA ALA A 283 4.47 -10.30 -0.55
C ALA A 283 5.13 -11.25 0.47
N THR A 284 4.50 -12.40 0.71
CA THR A 284 4.93 -13.42 1.67
C THR A 284 5.34 -14.73 1.01
N GLY A 285 5.56 -14.76 -0.31
CA GLY A 285 6.02 -15.98 -0.98
C GLY A 285 7.32 -16.50 -0.37
N PHE A 286 7.43 -17.82 -0.20
CA PHE A 286 8.66 -18.48 0.23
C PHE A 286 9.59 -18.67 -0.98
N GLY A 287 10.82 -18.19 -0.88
CA GLY A 287 11.83 -18.33 -1.93
C GLY A 287 12.82 -19.45 -1.64
N ASP A 288 13.32 -20.12 -2.67
CA ASP A 288 14.36 -21.13 -2.52
C ASP A 288 15.60 -20.52 -1.83
N GLY A 289 16.07 -21.15 -0.75
CA GLY A 289 17.19 -20.67 0.05
C GLY A 289 16.84 -19.61 1.11
N ALA A 290 15.56 -19.24 1.27
CA ALA A 290 15.13 -18.39 2.39
C ALA A 290 15.24 -19.13 3.73
N ASP A 291 15.57 -18.41 4.80
CA ASP A 291 15.56 -18.95 6.17
C ASP A 291 14.10 -19.13 6.65
N PRO A 292 13.67 -20.37 6.99
CA PRO A 292 12.30 -20.64 7.41
C PRO A 292 11.81 -19.80 8.59
N ALA A 293 12.68 -19.60 9.59
CA ALA A 293 12.31 -18.88 10.81
C ALA A 293 12.19 -17.37 10.55
N GLN A 294 13.09 -16.78 9.75
CA GLN A 294 13.04 -15.38 9.35
C GLN A 294 11.82 -15.11 8.45
N TRP A 295 11.55 -16.00 7.49
CA TRP A 295 10.36 -15.91 6.65
C TRP A 295 9.09 -15.96 7.51
N ALA A 296 8.97 -16.95 8.40
CA ALA A 296 7.78 -17.10 9.24
C ALA A 296 7.57 -15.88 10.15
N ARG A 297 8.63 -15.36 10.79
CA ARG A 297 8.55 -14.12 11.58
C ARG A 297 8.06 -12.93 10.74
N ARG A 298 8.61 -12.75 9.54
CA ARG A 298 8.23 -11.66 8.65
C ARG A 298 6.77 -11.79 8.22
N THR A 299 6.36 -12.96 7.75
CA THR A 299 5.00 -13.25 7.30
C THR A 299 3.97 -13.07 8.41
N SER A 300 4.27 -13.57 9.62
CA SER A 300 3.42 -13.40 10.79
C SER A 300 3.29 -11.94 11.22
N GLY A 301 4.39 -11.18 11.23
CA GLY A 301 4.35 -9.77 11.59
C GLY A 301 3.62 -8.90 10.54
N LEU A 302 3.68 -9.27 9.25
CA LEU A 302 2.94 -8.56 8.20
C LEU A 302 1.43 -8.74 8.36
N ILE A 303 0.96 -9.96 8.66
CA ILE A 303 -0.47 -10.18 8.88
C ILE A 303 -0.95 -9.53 10.18
N ALA A 304 -0.12 -9.49 11.22
CA ALA A 304 -0.43 -8.79 12.47
C ALA A 304 -0.68 -7.29 12.26
N ALA A 305 0.00 -6.64 11.31
CA ALA A 305 -0.27 -5.25 10.96
C ALA A 305 -1.68 -5.03 10.38
N ILE A 306 -2.35 -6.08 9.89
CA ILE A 306 -3.71 -6.03 9.34
C ILE A 306 -4.73 -6.51 10.39
N GLU A 307 -4.46 -7.64 11.06
CA GLU A 307 -5.36 -8.25 12.04
C GLU A 307 -5.35 -7.52 13.40
N ASN A 308 -4.27 -6.81 13.73
CA ASN A 308 -4.11 -6.09 15.00
C ASN A 308 -3.54 -4.67 14.79
N PRO A 309 -4.28 -3.78 14.10
CA PRO A 309 -3.82 -2.41 13.85
C PRO A 309 -3.62 -1.63 15.15
N MET A 310 -4.40 -1.93 16.20
CA MET A 310 -4.28 -1.26 17.50
C MET A 310 -2.92 -1.47 18.15
N HIS A 311 -2.29 -2.62 17.97
CA HIS A 311 -0.92 -2.84 18.44
C HIS A 311 0.07 -1.92 17.71
N MET A 312 -0.06 -1.76 16.39
CA MET A 312 0.77 -0.84 15.62
C MET A 312 0.56 0.62 16.04
N LEU A 313 -0.69 1.02 16.33
CA LEU A 313 -0.99 2.35 16.87
C LEU A 313 -0.37 2.57 18.25
N ALA A 314 -0.43 1.58 19.14
CA ALA A 314 0.20 1.65 20.45
C ALA A 314 1.74 1.77 20.34
N LEU A 315 2.36 1.06 19.38
CA LEU A 315 3.79 1.22 19.09
C LEU A 315 4.10 2.64 18.60
N LEU A 316 3.26 3.21 17.73
CA LEU A 316 3.38 4.59 17.24
C LEU A 316 3.20 5.62 18.36
N ASP A 317 2.25 5.42 19.27
CA ASP A 317 2.04 6.28 20.44
C ASP A 317 3.27 6.36 21.35
N GLY A 318 4.06 5.27 21.40
CA GLY A 318 5.33 5.22 22.12
C GLY A 318 6.51 5.88 21.39
N GLN A 319 6.36 6.31 20.14
CA GLN A 319 7.45 6.93 19.38
C GLN A 319 7.52 8.44 19.57
N GLU A 320 8.74 8.97 19.57
CA GLU A 320 8.96 10.42 19.51
C GLU A 320 8.41 11.01 18.20
N CYS A 321 7.82 12.18 18.31
CA CYS A 321 7.27 12.91 17.17
C CYS A 321 8.37 13.78 16.54
N ARG A 322 8.86 13.37 15.36
CA ARG A 322 9.89 14.11 14.63
C ARG A 322 9.26 15.27 13.88
N GLN A 323 9.61 16.49 14.30
CA GLN A 323 9.24 17.73 13.61
C GLN A 323 10.04 17.89 12.30
N LEU A 324 9.43 18.51 11.29
CA LEU A 324 10.04 18.76 9.98
C LEU A 324 10.47 20.22 9.78
#